data_AF-A0A1I8JJG9-F1
#
_entry.id   AF-A0A1I8JJG9-F1
#
_cell.length_a   1.000
_cell.length_b   1.000
_cell.length_c   1.000
_cell.angle_alpha   90.00
_cell.angle_beta   90.00
_cell.angle_gamma   90.00
#
_symmetry.space_group_name_H-M   'P 1'
#
loop_
_entity.id
_entity.type
_entity.pdbx_description
1 polymer ?
#
loop_
_entity_poly.entity_id
_entity_poly.type
_entity_poly.pdbx_seq_one_letter_code
_entity_poly.pdbx_strand_id
1 'polypeptide(L)'
;AVSAEYLKDLASLVADRWEQLAEKLDVSKKRCSVIKRNNDCSQKMAYDMLITWVKGLPVLKDKVQILSRALHCSGHPQLAANLRQLDNEHRQRQANREI
;
A
#
# COMPACT_ATOMS: atom_id res chain seq x y z
N ALA A 1 -0.31 13.54 5.47
CA ALA A 1 -0.97 12.83 4.34
C ALA A 1 -0.05 11.73 3.84
N VAL A 2 -0.57 10.64 3.27
CA VAL A 2 0.26 9.58 2.69
C VAL A 2 1.02 10.14 1.49
N SER A 3 2.36 10.20 1.57
CA SER A 3 3.21 10.76 0.52
C SER A 3 3.46 9.75 -0.61
N ALA A 4 3.88 10.24 -1.79
CA ALA A 4 4.27 9.38 -2.90
C ALA A 4 5.48 8.49 -2.55
N GLU A 5 6.41 9.00 -1.74
CA GLU A 5 7.56 8.25 -1.24
C GLU A 5 7.13 7.08 -0.35
N TYR A 6 6.23 7.33 0.62
CA TYR A 6 5.65 6.28 1.47
C TYR A 6 4.97 5.17 0.64
N LEU A 7 4.23 5.54 -0.41
CA LEU A 7 3.59 4.58 -1.29
C LEU A 7 4.58 3.75 -2.12
N LYS A 8 5.74 4.31 -2.50
CA LYS A 8 6.81 3.56 -3.18
C LYS A 8 7.48 2.56 -2.25
N ASP A 9 7.74 2.95 -1.02
CA ASP A 9 8.31 2.05 0.00
C ASP A 9 7.33 0.89 0.27
N LEU A 10 6.04 1.20 0.43
CA LEU A 10 4.99 0.21 0.56
C LEU A 10 4.89 -0.73 -0.65
N ALA A 11 4.93 -0.17 -1.86
CA ALA A 11 4.87 -0.96 -3.08
C ALA A 11 6.01 -1.98 -3.16
N SER A 12 7.20 -1.61 -2.69
CA SER A 12 8.35 -2.51 -2.62
C SER A 12 8.11 -3.67 -1.64
N LEU A 13 7.45 -3.42 -0.49
CA LEU A 13 7.13 -4.44 0.50
C LEU A 13 6.06 -5.45 0.03
N VAL A 14 5.11 -5.00 -0.78
CA VAL A 14 3.95 -5.82 -1.21
C VAL A 14 4.02 -6.25 -2.67
N ALA A 15 5.14 -5.98 -3.36
CA ALA A 15 5.31 -6.19 -4.79
C ALA A 15 4.88 -7.61 -5.22
N ASP A 16 5.35 -8.65 -4.55
CA ASP A 16 5.08 -10.03 -4.96
C ASP A 16 3.65 -10.51 -4.65
N ARG A 17 2.89 -9.73 -3.88
CA ARG A 17 1.58 -10.13 -3.34
C ARG A 17 0.49 -9.10 -3.60
N TRP A 18 0.77 -8.15 -4.48
CA TRP A 18 -0.09 -7.01 -4.72
C TRP A 18 -1.51 -7.41 -5.16
N GLU A 19 -1.67 -8.52 -5.89
CA GLU A 19 -2.98 -9.01 -6.34
C GLU A 19 -3.84 -9.53 -5.19
N GLN A 20 -3.24 -10.27 -4.26
CA GLN A 20 -3.94 -10.77 -3.06
C GLN A 20 -4.38 -9.60 -2.19
N LEU A 21 -3.50 -8.60 -2.06
CA LEU A 21 -3.82 -7.37 -1.37
C LEU A 21 -4.94 -6.60 -2.08
N ALA A 22 -4.88 -6.48 -3.41
CA ALA A 22 -5.91 -5.81 -4.22
C ALA A 22 -7.30 -6.41 -4.00
N GLU A 23 -7.40 -7.74 -3.93
CA GLU A 23 -8.64 -8.45 -3.63
C GLU A 23 -9.19 -8.10 -2.24
N LYS A 24 -8.34 -8.08 -1.20
CA LYS A 24 -8.78 -7.69 0.15
C LYS A 24 -9.14 -6.21 0.28
N LEU A 25 -8.57 -5.38 -0.58
CA LEU A 25 -8.85 -3.95 -0.65
C LEU A 25 -10.02 -3.61 -1.60
N ASP A 26 -10.69 -4.63 -2.13
CA ASP A 26 -11.83 -4.52 -3.06
C ASP A 26 -11.49 -3.71 -4.33
N VAL A 27 -10.25 -3.82 -4.81
CA VAL A 27 -9.85 -3.27 -6.10
C VAL A 27 -10.34 -4.22 -7.19
N SER A 28 -11.27 -3.74 -8.02
CA SER A 28 -11.93 -4.55 -9.05
C SER A 28 -10.94 -5.31 -9.96
N LYS A 29 -11.30 -6.54 -10.36
CA LYS A 29 -10.51 -7.34 -11.31
C LYS A 29 -10.22 -6.61 -12.62
N LYS A 30 -11.20 -5.85 -13.16
CA LYS A 30 -11.02 -5.00 -14.35
C LYS A 30 -9.88 -4.00 -14.17
N ARG A 31 -9.80 -3.37 -13.00
CA ARG A 31 -8.72 -2.43 -12.68
C ARG A 31 -7.37 -3.14 -12.56
N CYS A 32 -7.32 -4.28 -11.90
CA CYS A 32 -6.10 -5.09 -11.81
C CYS A 32 -5.59 -5.51 -13.20
N SER A 33 -6.47 -5.90 -14.12
CA SER A 33 -6.10 -6.22 -15.51
C SER A 33 -5.48 -5.02 -16.24
N VAL A 34 -6.02 -3.81 -16.04
CA VAL A 34 -5.43 -2.58 -16.62
C VAL A 34 -4.06 -2.30 -16.03
N ILE A 35 -3.90 -2.43 -14.71
CA ILE A 35 -2.62 -2.22 -14.01
C ILE A 35 -1.56 -3.20 -14.54
N LYS A 36 -1.91 -4.49 -14.70
CA LYS A 36 -1.01 -5.50 -15.27
C LYS A 36 -0.56 -5.16 -16.68
N ARG A 37 -1.48 -4.72 -17.55
CA ARG A 37 -1.17 -4.41 -18.94
C ARG A 37 -0.26 -3.19 -19.09
N ASN A 38 -0.36 -2.24 -18.16
CA ASN A 38 0.34 -0.96 -18.24
C ASN A 38 1.73 -0.98 -17.58
N ASN A 39 2.10 -2.08 -16.92
CA ASN A 39 3.32 -2.17 -16.12
C ASN A 39 4.12 -3.42 -16.46
N ASP A 40 5.44 -3.30 -16.37
CA ASP A 40 6.43 -4.33 -16.70
C ASP A 40 6.97 -5.07 -15.46
N CYS A 41 6.78 -4.52 -14.25
CA CYS A 41 7.24 -5.15 -13.01
C CYS A 41 6.24 -5.04 -11.86
N SER A 42 6.31 -6.01 -10.94
CA SER A 42 5.40 -6.14 -9.80
C SER A 42 5.42 -4.93 -8.86
N GLN A 43 6.57 -4.26 -8.71
CA GLN A 43 6.69 -3.06 -7.87
C GLN A 43 5.87 -1.89 -8.43
N LYS A 44 5.92 -1.65 -9.74
CA LYS A 44 5.09 -0.61 -10.37
C LYS A 44 3.60 -0.97 -10.32
N MET A 45 3.27 -2.25 -10.53
CA MET A 45 1.89 -2.74 -10.38
C MET A 45 1.34 -2.51 -8.96
N ALA A 46 2.15 -2.84 -7.94
CA ALA A 46 1.81 -2.61 -6.54
C ALA A 46 1.60 -1.13 -6.24
N TYR A 47 2.49 -0.26 -6.75
CA TYR A 47 2.36 1.18 -6.59
C TYR A 47 1.08 1.72 -7.22
N ASP A 48 0.78 1.36 -8.48
CA ASP A 48 -0.42 1.79 -9.18
C ASP A 48 -1.71 1.28 -8.51
N MET A 49 -1.68 0.05 -7.97
CA MET A 49 -2.77 -0.50 -7.18
C MET A 49 -2.98 0.30 -5.89
N LEU A 50 -1.92 0.58 -5.14
CA LEU A 50 -1.97 1.38 -3.91
C LEU A 50 -2.47 2.80 -4.18
N ILE A 51 -2.01 3.45 -5.26
CA ILE A 51 -2.51 4.77 -5.68
C ILE A 51 -4.00 4.71 -6.00
N THR A 52 -4.42 3.69 -6.77
CA THR A 52 -5.83 3.52 -7.13
C THR A 52 -6.70 3.37 -5.88
N TRP A 53 -6.26 2.55 -4.94
CA TRP A 53 -6.96 2.33 -3.69
C TRP A 53 -7.01 3.59 -2.81
N VAL A 54 -5.87 4.27 -2.60
CA VAL A 54 -5.80 5.50 -1.79
C VAL A 54 -6.68 6.61 -2.37
N LYS A 55 -6.71 6.77 -3.69
CA LYS A 55 -7.58 7.75 -4.37
C LYS A 55 -9.06 7.47 -4.19
N GLY A 56 -9.45 6.22 -3.96
CA GLY A 56 -10.83 5.82 -3.70
C GLY A 56 -11.27 5.97 -2.23
N LEU A 57 -10.35 6.27 -1.31
CA LEU A 57 -10.67 6.36 0.12
C LEU A 57 -10.91 7.80 0.60
N PRO A 58 -11.85 8.00 1.54
CA PRO A 58 -11.96 9.26 2.26
C PRO A 58 -10.65 9.64 2.95
N VAL A 59 -10.33 10.94 2.94
CA VAL A 59 -9.07 11.48 3.48
C VAL A 59 -8.85 11.06 4.94
N LEU A 60 -9.92 11.06 5.75
CA LEU A 60 -9.90 10.77 7.19
C LEU A 60 -9.70 9.30 7.56
N LYS A 61 -9.73 8.36 6.60
CA LYS A 61 -9.49 6.96 6.92
C LYS A 61 -8.01 6.69 7.19
N ASP A 62 -7.75 5.91 8.24
CA ASP A 62 -6.43 5.36 8.55
C ASP A 62 -6.08 4.26 7.54
N LYS A 63 -5.34 4.69 6.51
CA LYS A 63 -4.93 3.82 5.40
C LYS A 63 -3.99 2.72 5.88
N VAL A 64 -3.16 2.99 6.87
CA VAL A 64 -2.16 2.04 7.40
C VAL A 64 -2.85 0.94 8.20
N GLN A 65 -3.85 1.32 9.00
CA GLN A 65 -4.67 0.35 9.72
C GLN A 65 -5.42 -0.58 8.75
N ILE A 66 -5.99 -0.05 7.66
CA ILE A 66 -6.71 -0.88 6.68
C ILE A 66 -5.76 -1.83 5.94
N LEU A 67 -4.61 -1.32 5.46
CA LEU A 67 -3.61 -2.13 4.77
C LEU A 67 -3.03 -3.24 5.66
N SER A 68 -2.64 -2.88 6.89
CA SER A 68 -2.08 -3.86 7.82
C SER A 68 -3.10 -4.94 8.18
N ARG A 69 -4.37 -4.59 8.37
CA ARG A 69 -5.45 -5.55 8.57
C ARG A 69 -5.64 -6.45 7.34
N ALA A 70 -5.67 -5.89 6.14
CA ALA A 70 -5.82 -6.66 4.90
C ALA A 70 -4.69 -7.67 4.71
N LEU A 71 -3.44 -7.27 4.96
CA LEU A 71 -2.27 -8.16 4.91
C LEU A 71 -2.34 -9.25 5.98
N HIS A 72 -2.70 -8.89 7.21
CA HIS A 72 -2.84 -9.86 8.30
C HIS A 72 -3.90 -10.92 7.99
N CYS A 73 -5.09 -10.50 7.53
CA CYS A 73 -6.17 -11.40 7.13
C CYS A 73 -5.86 -12.22 5.87
N SER A 74 -4.84 -11.85 5.10
CA SER A 74 -4.36 -12.59 3.93
C SER A 74 -3.27 -13.62 4.26
N GLY A 75 -2.93 -13.80 5.55
CA GLY A 75 -1.87 -14.70 5.97
C GLY A 75 -0.47 -14.10 5.93
N HIS A 76 -0.36 -12.76 5.84
CA HIS A 76 0.94 -12.05 5.81
C HIS A 76 1.14 -11.16 7.06
N PRO A 77 1.11 -11.72 8.29
CA PRO A 77 1.24 -10.92 9.51
C PRO A 77 2.59 -10.20 9.61
N GLN A 78 3.67 -10.78 9.06
CA GLN A 78 4.99 -10.15 9.01
C GLN A 78 4.96 -8.88 8.13
N LEU A 79 4.32 -8.93 6.96
CA LEU A 79 4.16 -7.74 6.11
C LEU A 79 3.31 -6.68 6.80
N ALA A 80 2.27 -7.08 7.53
CA ALA A 80 1.46 -6.17 8.33
C ALA A 80 2.29 -5.49 9.44
N ALA A 81 3.21 -6.21 10.08
CA ALA A 81 4.13 -5.65 11.07
C ALA A 81 5.14 -4.68 10.43
N ASN A 82 5.77 -5.07 9.32
CA ASN A 82 6.69 -4.22 8.57
C ASN A 82 6.01 -2.92 8.10
N LEU A 83 4.74 -3.00 7.69
CA LEU A 83 3.95 -1.84 7.27
C LEU A 83 3.70 -0.84 8.41
N ARG A 84 3.41 -1.34 9.62
CA ARG A 84 3.27 -0.48 10.82
C ARG A 84 4.59 0.15 11.23
N GLN A 85 5.69 -0.61 11.14
CA GLN A 85 7.02 -0.08 11.41
C GLN A 85 7.39 1.03 10.41
N LEU A 86 7.16 0.79 9.11
CA LEU A 86 7.40 1.80 8.08
C LEU A 86 6.58 3.07 8.31
N ASP A 87 5.32 2.97 8.72
CA ASP A 87 4.50 4.14 9.07
C ASP A 87 5.10 4.93 10.24
N ASN A 88 5.52 4.23 11.31
CA ASN A 88 6.18 4.87 12.45
C ASN A 88 7.48 5.58 12.03
N GLU A 89 8.31 4.94 11.19
CA GLU A 89 9.54 5.54 10.66
C GLU A 89 9.24 6.79 9.83
N HIS A 90 8.23 6.75 8.97
CA HIS A 90 7.83 7.90 8.16
C HIS A 90 7.29 9.05 9.01
N ARG A 91 6.49 8.77 10.03
CA ARG A 91 6.03 9.78 11.00
C ARG A 91 7.19 10.40 11.76
N GLN A 92 8.15 9.59 12.21
CA GLN A 92 9.34 10.09 12.89
C GLN A 92 10.21 10.96 11.98
N ARG A 93 10.40 10.55 10.71
CA ARG A 93 11.13 11.36 9.72
C ARG A 93 10.44 12.69 9.43
N GLN A 94 9.11 12.72 9.40
CA GLN A 94 8.35 13.96 9.22
C GLN A 94 8.51 14.88 10.44
N ALA A 95 8.35 14.36 11.66
CA ALA A 95 8.56 15.13 12.89
C ALA A 95 9.98 15.71 12.99
N ASN A 96 11.01 14.93 12.61
CA ASN A 96 12.40 15.37 12.64
C ASN A 96 12.76 16.41 11.56
N ARG A 97 11.94 16.60 10.53
CA ARG A 97 12.15 17.61 9.46
C ARG A 97 11.53 18.97 9.80
N GLU A 98 10.67 19.03 10.81
CA GLU A 98 9.95 20.24 11.24
C GLU A 98 10.63 20.93 12.44
N ILE A 99 11.80 20.43 12.87
CA ILE A 99 12.68 20.97 13.92
C ILE A 99 13.92 21.56 13.24
#